data_AF-A0A167B3S6-F1
#
_entry.id   AF-A0A167B3S6-F1
#
_cell.length_a   1.000
_cell.length_b   1.000
_cell.length_c   1.000
_cell.angle_alpha   90.00
_cell.angle_beta   90.00
_cell.angle_gamma   90.00
#
_symmetry.space_group_name_H-M   'P 1'
#
loop_
_entity.id
_entity.type
_entity.pdbx_description
1 polymer ?
#
loop_
_entity_poly.entity_id
_entity_poly.type
_entity_poly.pdbx_seq_one_letter_code
_entity_poly.pdbx_strand_id
1 'polypeptide(L)'
;DKLVFGEGITKANITITRSSNGHILVYILDAQGNRTGDQLTLENAFSNAQYRIERIEFADGSSMDWDAIYTAALVVEGTENNDSLTGTGHNDTLRGLAGDDSLAGYNGNDILDGGAGDDTLVARYGHNTLIGGEGNDTLS
;
A
#
# COMPACT_ATOMS: atom_id res chain seq x y z
N ASP A 1 -5.31 -13.95 17.17
CA ASP A 1 -6.11 -12.71 17.14
C ASP A 1 -6.92 -12.53 15.85
N LYS A 2 -8.04 -11.81 15.98
CA LYS A 2 -8.87 -11.42 14.84
C LYS A 2 -9.50 -10.05 15.08
N LEU A 3 -9.71 -9.33 14.00
CA LEU A 3 -10.53 -8.13 13.96
C LEU A 3 -11.90 -8.49 13.38
N VAL A 4 -12.98 -8.01 13.98
CA VAL A 4 -14.35 -8.23 13.49
C VAL A 4 -15.00 -6.88 13.25
N PHE A 5 -15.37 -6.60 12.01
CA PHE A 5 -16.17 -5.44 11.66
C PHE A 5 -17.66 -5.75 11.78
N GLY A 6 -18.41 -4.79 12.33
CA GLY A 6 -19.87 -4.85 12.39
C GLY A 6 -20.52 -4.51 11.04
N GLU A 7 -21.85 -4.43 11.03
CA GLU A 7 -22.59 -3.98 9.86
C GLU A 7 -22.14 -2.59 9.37
N GLY A 8 -22.18 -2.37 8.06
CA GLY A 8 -21.79 -1.10 7.43
C GLY A 8 -20.31 -1.01 7.02
N ILE A 9 -19.43 -1.85 7.57
CA ILE A 9 -18.07 -2.04 7.07
C ILE A 9 -17.98 -3.42 6.43
N THR A 10 -17.64 -3.42 5.15
CA THR A 10 -17.57 -4.56 4.26
C THR A 10 -16.17 -4.66 3.67
N LYS A 11 -15.85 -5.80 3.08
CA LYS A 11 -14.59 -5.96 2.36
C LYS A 11 -14.41 -4.95 1.21
N ALA A 12 -15.51 -4.50 0.61
CA ALA A 12 -15.49 -3.61 -0.55
C ALA A 12 -15.29 -2.12 -0.21
N ASN A 13 -15.56 -1.71 1.03
CA ASN A 13 -15.39 -0.31 1.48
C ASN A 13 -14.24 -0.16 2.47
N ILE A 14 -13.23 -1.02 2.37
CA ILE A 14 -11.94 -0.81 3.01
C ILE A 14 -10.84 -0.78 1.96
N THR A 15 -9.80 -0.02 2.23
CA THR A 15 -8.52 -0.14 1.53
C THR A 15 -7.41 -0.37 2.54
N ILE A 16 -6.44 -1.21 2.16
CA ILE A 16 -5.29 -1.55 2.99
C ILE A 16 -4.06 -1.04 2.26
N THR A 17 -3.20 -0.32 2.99
CA THR A 17 -1.91 0.15 2.47
C THR A 17 -0.88 0.15 3.60
N ARG A 18 0.34 0.57 3.31
CA ARG A 18 1.42 0.67 4.27
C ARG A 18 1.92 2.11 4.36
N SER A 19 2.17 2.54 5.58
CA SER A 19 2.80 3.84 5.87
C SER A 19 4.31 3.79 5.65
N SER A 20 4.92 4.96 5.51
CA SER A 20 6.38 5.10 5.34
C SER A 20 7.20 4.52 6.51
N ASN A 21 6.61 4.42 7.71
CA ASN A 21 7.24 3.78 8.88
C ASN A 21 6.91 2.28 9.01
N GLY A 22 6.21 1.69 8.03
CA GLY A 22 5.97 0.26 7.93
C GLY A 22 4.74 -0.26 8.69
N HIS A 23 3.86 0.61 9.19
CA HIS A 23 2.57 0.18 9.75
C HIS A 23 1.56 -0.11 8.64
N ILE A 24 0.75 -1.16 8.83
CA ILE A 24 -0.38 -1.44 7.94
C ILE A 24 -1.54 -0.54 8.36
N LEU A 25 -2.09 0.18 7.39
CA LEU A 25 -3.23 1.06 7.56
C LEU A 25 -4.44 0.44 6.89
N VAL A 26 -5.56 0.35 7.61
CA VAL A 26 -6.85 -0.06 7.08
C VAL A 26 -7.76 1.16 7.12
N TYR A 27 -8.01 1.76 5.96
CA TYR A 27 -8.90 2.91 5.83
C TYR A 27 -10.32 2.46 5.52
N ILE A 28 -11.29 3.10 6.15
CA ILE A 28 -12.70 2.92 5.81
C ILE A 28 -13.08 3.93 4.73
N LEU A 29 -13.81 3.46 3.73
CA LEU A 29 -14.28 4.23 2.60
C LEU A 29 -15.79 4.49 2.67
N ASP A 30 -16.21 5.65 2.20
CA ASP A 30 -17.62 5.95 1.95
C ASP A 30 -18.14 5.21 0.70
N ALA A 31 -19.42 5.40 0.37
CA ALA A 31 -20.04 4.77 -0.79
C ALA A 31 -19.50 5.28 -2.14
N GLN A 32 -18.72 6.36 -2.14
CA GLN A 32 -18.06 6.94 -3.31
C GLN A 32 -16.58 6.52 -3.41
N GLY A 33 -16.06 5.77 -2.43
CA GLY A 33 -14.67 5.32 -2.39
C GLY A 33 -13.71 6.31 -1.71
N ASN A 34 -14.19 7.40 -1.11
CA ASN A 34 -13.34 8.34 -0.39
C ASN A 34 -13.10 7.87 1.05
N ARG A 35 -11.93 8.18 1.60
CA ARG A 35 -11.63 7.90 3.01
C ARG A 35 -12.61 8.67 3.92
N THR A 36 -13.25 7.98 4.85
CA THR A 36 -14.16 8.62 5.83
C THR A 36 -13.41 9.43 6.89
N GLY A 37 -12.10 9.20 7.01
CA GLY A 37 -11.26 9.67 8.11
C GLY A 37 -11.09 8.62 9.21
N ASP A 38 -11.95 7.59 9.24
CA ASP A 38 -11.77 6.45 10.12
C ASP A 38 -10.68 5.52 9.59
N GLN A 39 -9.80 5.10 10.50
CA GLN A 39 -8.72 4.18 10.18
C GLN A 39 -8.40 3.27 11.36
N LEU A 40 -7.83 2.11 11.02
CA LEU A 40 -7.14 1.26 11.97
C LEU A 40 -5.67 1.16 11.56
N THR A 41 -4.80 1.00 12.56
CA THR A 41 -3.37 0.85 12.37
C THR A 41 -2.93 -0.45 13.02
N LEU A 42 -2.33 -1.34 12.24
CA LEU A 42 -1.62 -2.51 12.75
C LEU A 42 -0.13 -2.16 12.83
N GLU A 43 0.27 -1.68 14.01
CA GLU A 43 1.62 -1.25 14.27
C GLU A 43 2.59 -2.43 14.19
N ASN A 44 3.67 -2.27 13.42
CA ASN A 44 4.75 -3.25 13.28
C ASN A 44 4.32 -4.65 12.79
N ALA A 45 3.05 -4.85 12.41
CA ALA A 45 2.51 -6.13 11.95
C ALA A 45 3.22 -6.64 10.68
N PHE A 46 3.64 -5.71 9.83
CA PHE A 46 4.41 -6.01 8.64
C PHE A 46 5.79 -6.62 9.00
N SER A 47 6.45 -6.04 10.00
CA SER A 47 7.84 -6.37 10.38
C SER A 47 7.99 -7.51 11.38
N ASN A 48 6.99 -7.76 12.25
CA ASN A 48 7.06 -8.80 13.27
C ASN A 48 5.74 -9.57 13.39
N ALA A 49 5.85 -10.89 13.30
CA ALA A 49 4.72 -11.80 13.36
C ALA A 49 3.90 -11.74 14.66
N GLN A 50 4.51 -11.31 15.77
CA GLN A 50 3.83 -11.16 17.06
C GLN A 50 2.83 -10.01 17.11
N TYR A 51 2.92 -9.04 16.18
CA TYR A 51 2.00 -7.90 16.11
C TYR A 51 0.93 -8.06 15.02
N ARG A 52 0.85 -9.24 14.40
CA ARG A 52 -0.11 -9.55 13.34
C ARG A 52 -1.46 -9.94 13.93
N ILE A 53 -2.50 -9.74 13.14
CA ILE A 53 -3.78 -10.43 13.32
C ILE A 53 -3.85 -11.57 12.31
N GLU A 54 -4.57 -12.63 12.62
CA GLU A 54 -4.67 -13.78 11.74
C GLU A 54 -5.71 -13.55 10.63
N ARG A 55 -6.72 -12.70 10.90
CA ARG A 55 -7.75 -12.35 9.94
C ARG A 55 -8.58 -11.12 10.32
N ILE A 56 -9.22 -10.54 9.31
CA ILE A 56 -10.35 -9.62 9.40
C ILE A 56 -11.62 -10.38 9.01
N GLU A 57 -12.66 -10.29 9.83
CA GLU A 57 -14.00 -10.85 9.56
C GLU A 57 -15.03 -9.74 9.39
N PHE A 58 -15.96 -9.90 8.46
CA PHE A 58 -17.04 -8.95 8.19
C PHE A 58 -18.40 -9.55 8.57
N ALA A 59 -19.41 -8.68 8.73
CA ALA A 59 -20.75 -9.09 9.15
C ALA A 59 -21.47 -10.03 8.17
N ASP A 60 -21.10 -10.00 6.88
CA ASP A 60 -21.63 -10.90 5.85
C ASP A 60 -20.99 -12.31 5.86
N GLY A 61 -20.07 -12.57 6.79
CA GLY A 61 -19.33 -13.82 6.93
C GLY A 61 -18.10 -13.94 6.03
N SER A 62 -17.84 -12.94 5.18
CA SER A 62 -16.59 -12.87 4.41
C SER A 62 -15.40 -12.55 5.32
N SER A 63 -14.19 -12.87 4.85
CA SER A 63 -12.96 -12.61 5.60
C SER A 63 -11.76 -12.32 4.69
N MET A 64 -10.73 -11.75 5.31
CA MET A 64 -9.38 -11.63 4.77
C MET A 64 -8.44 -12.29 5.77
N ASP A 65 -7.66 -13.28 5.34
CA ASP A 65 -6.59 -13.83 6.15
C ASP A 65 -5.36 -12.92 6.13
N TRP A 66 -4.33 -13.29 6.90
CA TRP A 66 -3.09 -12.53 6.95
C TRP A 66 -2.44 -12.36 5.57
N ASP A 67 -2.48 -13.39 4.70
CA ASP A 67 -1.87 -13.32 3.38
C ASP A 67 -2.52 -12.23 2.52
N ALA A 68 -3.86 -12.18 2.51
CA ALA A 68 -4.61 -11.13 1.81
C ALA A 68 -4.32 -9.72 2.37
N ILE A 69 -4.20 -9.59 3.70
CA ILE A 69 -3.87 -8.30 4.34
C ILE A 69 -2.44 -7.87 3.98
N TYR A 70 -1.50 -8.81 4.05
CA TYR A 70 -0.09 -8.58 3.76
C TYR A 70 0.15 -8.20 2.30
N THR A 71 -0.45 -8.93 1.36
CA THR A 71 -0.37 -8.61 -0.08
C THR A 71 -0.97 -7.25 -0.39
N ALA A 72 -2.11 -6.89 0.21
CA ALA A 72 -2.69 -5.58 0.01
C ALA A 72 -1.76 -4.46 0.53
N ALA A 73 -1.08 -4.69 1.67
CA ALA A 73 -0.13 -3.74 2.24
C ALA A 73 1.19 -3.58 1.45
N LEU A 74 1.50 -4.47 0.50
CA LEU A 74 2.62 -4.33 -0.44
C LEU A 74 2.31 -3.37 -1.60
N VAL A 75 1.05 -2.93 -1.72
CA VAL A 75 0.64 -1.92 -2.69
C VAL A 75 0.55 -0.56 -1.97
N VAL A 76 1.41 0.36 -2.38
CA VAL A 76 1.43 1.74 -1.88
C VAL A 76 1.17 2.67 -3.05
N GLU A 77 0.13 3.49 -2.89
CA GLU A 77 -0.28 4.49 -3.86
C GLU A 77 -0.13 5.86 -3.21
N GLY A 78 0.49 6.78 -3.95
CA GLY A 78 0.63 8.18 -3.60
C GLY A 78 -0.68 8.94 -3.78
N THR A 79 -0.55 10.19 -4.17
CA THR A 79 -1.60 11.17 -4.38
C THR A 79 -1.38 11.88 -5.70
N GLU A 80 -2.26 12.79 -6.07
CA GLU A 80 -2.08 13.64 -7.26
C GLU A 80 -1.06 14.79 -7.02
N ASN A 81 -0.22 14.68 -6.00
CA ASN A 81 0.84 15.65 -5.67
C ASN A 81 2.16 14.91 -5.46
N ASN A 82 3.25 15.66 -5.41
CA ASN A 82 4.58 15.14 -5.16
C ASN A 82 4.66 14.31 -3.86
N ASP A 83 5.01 13.04 -4.01
CA ASP A 83 5.07 12.03 -2.98
C ASP A 83 6.47 11.41 -2.83
N SER A 84 6.72 10.88 -1.64
CA SER A 84 7.90 10.08 -1.35
C SER A 84 7.45 8.69 -0.90
N LEU A 85 7.59 7.72 -1.80
CA LEU A 85 7.15 6.35 -1.58
C LEU A 85 8.34 5.42 -1.42
N THR A 86 8.23 4.52 -0.45
CA THR A 86 9.31 3.62 -0.07
C THR A 86 8.79 2.21 0.14
N GLY A 87 9.28 1.28 -0.68
CA GLY A 87 9.07 -0.16 -0.63
C GLY A 87 9.73 -0.82 0.58
N THR A 88 9.82 -2.14 0.56
CA THR A 88 10.39 -2.95 1.64
C THR A 88 11.48 -3.88 1.12
N GLY A 89 11.75 -4.98 1.84
CA GLY A 89 12.60 -6.06 1.35
C GLY A 89 11.84 -7.14 0.58
N HIS A 90 10.60 -6.86 0.16
CA HIS A 90 9.69 -7.79 -0.50
C HIS A 90 9.31 -7.22 -1.87
N ASN A 91 8.47 -7.95 -2.61
CA ASN A 91 8.00 -7.49 -3.92
C ASN A 91 6.90 -6.44 -3.70
N ASP A 92 7.29 -5.16 -3.69
CA ASP A 92 6.38 -4.04 -3.50
C ASP A 92 5.83 -3.54 -4.86
N THR A 93 4.65 -2.92 -4.83
CA THR A 93 4.12 -2.13 -5.94
C THR A 93 3.92 -0.70 -5.46
N LEU A 94 4.68 0.23 -6.02
CA LEU A 94 4.62 1.65 -5.70
C LEU A 94 4.05 2.41 -6.89
N ARG A 95 3.05 3.27 -6.66
CA ARG A 95 2.45 4.13 -7.69
C ARG A 95 2.44 5.58 -7.24
N GLY A 96 3.14 6.46 -7.96
CA GLY A 96 3.23 7.89 -7.67
C GLY A 96 1.93 8.63 -7.98
N LEU A 97 1.36 8.36 -9.15
CA LEU A 97 0.19 9.01 -9.75
C LEU A 97 0.53 10.30 -10.49
N ALA A 98 0.33 11.47 -9.88
CA ALA A 98 0.64 12.74 -10.53
C ALA A 98 1.48 13.61 -9.61
N GLY A 99 2.29 14.49 -10.19
CA GLY A 99 3.28 15.27 -9.45
C GLY A 99 4.68 14.70 -9.65
N ASP A 100 5.69 15.40 -9.12
CA ASP A 100 7.08 14.94 -9.25
C ASP A 100 7.42 14.03 -8.05
N ASP A 101 7.42 12.72 -8.27
CA ASP A 101 7.48 11.71 -7.23
C ASP A 101 8.88 11.09 -7.05
N SER A 102 9.15 10.62 -5.82
CA SER A 102 10.35 9.86 -5.49
C SER A 102 9.96 8.47 -4.99
N LEU A 103 10.19 7.44 -5.80
CA LEU A 103 9.86 6.05 -5.52
C LEU A 103 11.13 5.22 -5.28
N ALA A 104 11.22 4.53 -4.14
CA ALA A 104 12.33 3.65 -3.80
C ALA A 104 11.87 2.22 -3.48
N GLY A 105 12.18 1.24 -4.33
CA GLY A 105 11.74 -0.17 -4.18
C GLY A 105 12.51 -0.95 -3.10
N TYR A 106 13.84 -0.82 -3.10
CA TYR A 106 14.82 -1.53 -2.26
C TYR A 106 15.15 -2.97 -2.67
N ASN A 107 14.69 -4.00 -1.94
CA ASN A 107 14.99 -5.38 -2.31
C ASN A 107 13.67 -6.05 -2.65
N GLY A 108 13.67 -6.91 -3.65
CA GLY A 108 12.46 -7.56 -4.11
C GLY A 108 12.43 -7.52 -5.62
N ASN A 109 11.39 -8.09 -6.20
CA ASN A 109 11.04 -7.85 -7.59
C ASN A 109 9.90 -6.84 -7.58
N ASP A 110 10.26 -5.57 -7.63
CA ASP A 110 9.36 -4.45 -7.41
C ASP A 110 8.75 -3.95 -8.72
N ILE A 111 7.55 -3.36 -8.59
CA ILE A 111 6.93 -2.56 -9.66
C ILE A 111 6.87 -1.12 -9.16
N LEU A 112 7.58 -0.22 -9.83
CA LEU A 112 7.56 1.22 -9.56
C LEU A 112 6.92 1.90 -10.76
N ASP A 113 5.84 2.63 -10.53
CA ASP A 113 5.09 3.38 -11.54
C ASP A 113 5.05 4.85 -11.10
N GLY A 114 5.78 5.73 -11.79
CA GLY A 114 5.85 7.16 -11.48
C GLY A 114 4.50 7.83 -11.76
N GLY A 115 4.06 7.74 -13.01
CA GLY A 115 2.79 8.30 -13.45
C GLY A 115 3.01 9.57 -14.26
N ALA A 116 2.44 10.69 -13.89
CA ALA A 116 2.60 11.96 -14.60
C ALA A 116 3.39 12.97 -13.77
N GLY A 117 4.51 13.47 -14.30
CA GLY A 117 5.41 14.38 -13.62
C GLY A 117 6.87 14.05 -13.93
N ASP A 118 7.81 14.82 -13.40
CA ASP A 118 9.23 14.50 -13.56
C ASP A 118 9.69 13.59 -12.39
N ASP A 119 9.58 12.26 -12.57
CA ASP A 119 9.73 11.30 -11.47
C ASP A 119 11.15 10.77 -11.26
N THR A 120 11.45 10.33 -10.03
CA THR A 120 12.69 9.59 -9.69
C THR A 120 12.37 8.21 -9.12
N LEU A 121 12.70 7.16 -9.87
CA LEU A 121 12.47 5.77 -9.49
C LEU A 121 13.81 5.05 -9.24
N VAL A 122 13.95 4.46 -8.04
CA VAL A 122 15.15 3.74 -7.61
C VAL A 122 14.76 2.36 -7.09
N ALA A 123 14.88 1.33 -7.92
CA ALA A 123 14.47 -0.01 -7.50
C ALA A 123 15.58 -0.77 -6.74
N ARG A 124 16.85 -0.51 -7.04
CA ARG A 124 18.04 -1.20 -6.49
C ARG A 124 18.16 -2.68 -6.88
N TYR A 125 17.81 -3.62 -6.00
CA TYR A 125 18.12 -5.05 -6.17
C TYR A 125 16.93 -5.83 -6.71
N GLY A 126 17.18 -6.95 -7.39
CA GLY A 126 16.14 -7.86 -7.91
C GLY A 126 15.69 -7.56 -9.34
N HIS A 127 14.63 -8.25 -9.78
CA HIS A 127 14.07 -8.14 -11.12
C HIS A 127 12.88 -7.17 -11.11
N ASN A 128 13.20 -5.89 -11.31
CA ASN A 128 12.27 -4.80 -11.14
C ASN A 128 11.66 -4.35 -12.46
N THR A 129 10.44 -3.84 -12.39
CA THR A 129 9.76 -3.13 -13.48
C THR A 129 9.63 -1.68 -13.08
N LEU A 130 10.26 -0.78 -13.85
CA LEU A 130 10.20 0.66 -13.62
C LEU A 130 9.45 1.28 -14.80
N ILE A 131 8.35 1.98 -14.50
CA ILE A 131 7.50 2.70 -15.43
C ILE A 131 7.60 4.16 -15.02
N GLY A 132 8.28 4.99 -15.81
CA GLY A 132 8.38 6.42 -15.54
C GLY A 132 7.03 7.10 -15.74
N GLY A 133 6.55 7.08 -16.98
CA GLY A 133 5.21 7.56 -17.34
C GLY A 133 5.30 8.80 -18.21
N GLU A 134 4.48 9.81 -17.95
CA GLU A 134 4.52 11.10 -18.65
C GLU A 134 5.46 12.07 -17.94
N GLY A 135 6.52 12.53 -18.61
CA GLY A 135 7.44 13.54 -18.06
C GLY A 135 8.90 13.20 -18.31
N ASN A 136 9.81 13.88 -17.61
CA ASN A 136 11.25 13.65 -17.68
C ASN A 136 11.73 12.82 -16.50
N ASP A 137 11.63 11.50 -16.63
CA ASP A 137 11.90 10.59 -15.52
C ASP A 137 13.37 10.19 -15.40
N THR A 138 13.79 9.94 -14.16
CA THR A 138 15.07 9.30 -13.83
C THR A 138 14.81 7.91 -13.26
N LEU A 139 15.35 6.88 -13.92
CA LEU A 139 15.17 5.47 -13.56
C LEU A 139 16.53 4.84 -13.21
N SER A 140 16.66 4.18 -12.05
CA SER A 140 17.91 3.53 -11.60
C SER A 140 17.75 2.24 -10.80
#